data_AF-Q27IV1-F1
#
_entry.id   AF-Q27IV1-F1
#
_cell.length_a   1.000
_cell.length_b   1.000
_cell.length_c   1.000
_cell.angle_alpha   90.00
_cell.angle_beta   90.00
_cell.angle_gamma   90.00
#
_symmetry.space_group_name_H-M   'P 1'
#
loop_
_entity.id
_entity.type
_entity.pdbx_description
1 polymer ?
#
loop_
_entity_poly.entity_id
_entity_poly.type
_entity_poly.pdbx_seq_one_letter_code
_entity_poly.pdbx_strand_id
1 'polypeptide(L)' 'FQEYSIDGDYEAREAMAARANGRRSLPQIFIDDQHIGGCDDIYALDGAGKL' A
#
# COMPACT_ATOMS: atom_id res chain seq x y z
N PHE A 1 -5.96 8.55 -8.28
CA PHE A 1 -5.50 7.98 -7.01
C PHE A 1 -6.57 8.27 -5.97
N GLN A 2 -6.88 7.31 -5.10
CA GLN A 2 -7.81 7.48 -3.99
C GLN A 2 -7.04 7.15 -2.72
N GLU A 3 -6.96 8.12 -1.80
CA GLU A 3 -6.33 7.91 -0.50
C GLU A 3 -7.38 7.47 0.51
N TYR A 4 -7.03 6.47 1.31
CA TYR A 4 -7.82 6.02 2.44
C TYR A 4 -6.95 6.18 3.68
N SER A 5 -7.26 7.18 4.51
CA SER A 5 -6.60 7.31 5.80
C SER A 5 -7.20 6.29 6.76
N ILE A 6 -6.35 5.40 7.26
CA ILE A 6 -6.68 4.40 8.28
C ILE A 6 -5.93 4.68 9.58
N ASP A 7 -5.43 5.92 9.74
CA ASP A 7 -4.69 6.34 10.91
C ASP A 7 -5.60 6.34 12.14
N GLY A 8 -5.20 5.57 13.16
CA GLY A 8 -5.97 5.38 14.38
C GLY A 8 -7.11 4.38 14.28
N ASP A 9 -7.44 3.89 13.08
CA ASP A 9 -8.42 2.81 12.89
C ASP A 9 -7.71 1.46 12.89
N TYR A 10 -7.82 0.76 14.03
CA TYR A 10 -7.21 -0.55 14.20
C TYR A 10 -7.79 -1.61 13.26
N GLU A 11 -9.12 -1.63 13.06
CA GLU A 11 -9.78 -2.62 12.23
C GLU A 11 -9.40 -2.45 10.77
N ALA A 12 -9.40 -1.20 10.29
CA ALA A 12 -8.96 -0.88 8.94
C ALA A 12 -7.47 -1.21 8.73
N ARG A 13 -6.63 -1.02 9.75
CA ARG A 13 -5.21 -1.44 9.72
C ARG A 13 -5.04 -2.94 9.59
N GLU A 14 -5.80 -3.74 10.32
CA GLU A 14 -5.72 -5.20 10.26
C GLU A 14 -6.23 -5.71 8.91
N ALA A 15 -7.33 -5.15 8.40
CA ALA A 15 -7.85 -5.47 7.07
C ALA A 15 -6.83 -5.12 5.97
N MET A 16 -6.20 -3.95 6.05
CA MET A 16 -5.13 -3.54 5.14
C MET A 16 -3.92 -4.47 5.25
N ALA A 17 -3.49 -4.82 6.47
CA ALA A 17 -2.37 -5.72 6.69
C ALA A 17 -2.62 -7.12 6.11
N ALA A 18 -3.83 -7.65 6.24
CA ALA A 18 -4.22 -8.91 5.61
C ALA A 18 -4.08 -8.85 4.08
N ARG A 19 -4.44 -7.71 3.46
CA ARG A 19 -4.26 -7.48 2.01
C ARG A 19 -2.80 -7.25 1.61
N ALA A 20 -1.99 -6.67 2.50
CA ALA A 20 -0.59 -6.31 2.27
C ALA A 20 0.40 -7.42 2.65
N ASN A 21 -0.02 -8.70 2.62
CA ASN A 21 0.79 -9.87 3.01
C ASN A 21 1.37 -9.76 4.44
N GLY A 22 0.63 -9.18 5.37
CA GLY A 22 1.02 -8.98 6.77
C GLY A 22 1.83 -7.70 7.02
N ARG A 23 2.10 -6.87 6.00
CA ARG A 23 2.77 -5.58 6.20
C ARG A 23 1.83 -4.58 6.89
N ARG A 24 2.33 -3.97 7.95
CA ARG A 24 1.60 -2.97 8.76
C ARG A 24 2.14 -1.55 8.63
N SER A 25 3.21 -1.35 7.87
CA SER A 25 3.75 -0.02 7.59
C SER A 25 2.81 0.72 6.64
N LEU A 26 2.64 2.02 6.82
CA LEU A 26 1.95 2.91 5.88
C LEU A 26 2.97 3.84 5.23
N PRO A 27 2.72 4.34 4.00
CA PRO A 27 1.58 4.01 3.13
C PRO A 27 1.71 2.61 2.49
N GLN A 28 0.59 1.97 2.16
CA GLN A 28 0.54 0.79 1.29
C GLN A 28 -0.27 1.12 0.04
N ILE A 29 0.31 0.85 -1.12
CA ILE A 29 -0.22 1.20 -2.41
C ILE A 29 -0.72 -0.06 -3.11
N PHE A 30 -1.92 0.04 -3.66
CA PHE A 30 -2.60 -1.02 -4.39
C PHE A 30 -3.02 -0.48 -5.75
N ILE A 31 -2.79 -1.24 -6.81
CA ILE A 31 -3.20 -0.93 -8.19
C ILE A 31 -3.96 -2.16 -8.69
N ASP A 32 -5.18 -1.97 -9.21
CA ASP A 32 -6.04 -3.07 -9.70
C ASP A 32 -6.18 -4.23 -8.70
N ASP A 33 -6.39 -3.92 -7.42
CA ASP A 33 -6.44 -4.85 -6.28
C ASP A 33 -5.13 -5.63 -5.99
N GLN A 34 -4.08 -5.41 -6.77
CA GLN A 34 -2.76 -5.96 -6.52
C GLN A 34 -2.00 -5.10 -5.51
N HIS A 35 -1.47 -5.73 -4.45
CA HIS A 35 -0.56 -5.07 -3.52
C HIS A 35 0.77 -4.80 -4.22
N ILE A 36 1.08 -3.51 -4.38
CA ILE A 36 2.33 -3.06 -4.99
C ILE A 36 3.41 -2.90 -3.93
N GLY A 37 3.03 -2.39 -2.76
CA GLY A 37 3.95 -2.20 -1.65
C GLY A 37 3.90 -0.79 -1.09
N GLY A 38 4.99 -0.39 -0.44
CA GLY A 38 5.11 0.93 0.16
C GLY A 38 5.51 2.01 -0.83
N CYS A 39 5.83 3.18 -0.28
CA CYS A 39 6.42 4.29 -1.02
C CYS A 39 7.66 3.84 -1.81
N ASP A 40 8.57 3.11 -1.16
CA ASP A 40 9.82 2.62 -1.77
C ASP A 40 9.57 1.66 -2.95
N ASP A 41 8.57 0.78 -2.82
CA ASP A 41 8.22 -0.18 -3.87
C ASP A 41 7.67 0.55 -5.12
N ILE A 42 6.93 1.63 -4.93
CA ILE A 42 6.46 2.49 -6.03
C ILE A 42 7.59 3.29 -6.66
N TYR A 43 8.49 3.88 -5.87
CA TYR A 43 9.67 4.56 -6.40
C TYR A 43 10.60 3.61 -7.17
N ALA A 44 10.72 2.36 -6.73
CA ALA A 44 11.47 1.34 -7.46
C ALA A 44 10.83 0.99 -8.81
N LEU A 45 9.49 0.97 -8.88
CA LEU A 45 8.76 0.76 -10.14
C LEU A 45 8.82 1.97 -11.08
N ASP A 46 8.73 3.19 -10.53
CA ASP A 46 8.83 4.44 -11.28
C ASP A 46 10.25 4.63 -11.85
N GLY A 47 11.29 4.36 -11.04
CA GLY A 47 12.69 4.39 -11.46
C GLY A 47 13.04 3.38 -12.55
N ALA A 48 12.22 2.34 -12.75
CA ALA A 48 12.37 1.39 -13.85
C ALA A 48 11.77 1.87 -15.19
N GLY A 49 11.22 3.10 -15.25
CA GLY A 49 10.71 3.70 -16.48
C GLY A 49 9.45 3.04 -17.03
N LYS A 50 8.60 2.46 -16.17
CA LYS A 50 7.33 1.81 -16.53
C LYS A 50 6.10 2.56 -16.01
N LEU A 51 6.05 3.87 -16.24
CA LEU A 51 4.79 4.61 -16.22
C LEU A 51 4.37 4.97 -17.64
#